data_AF-A0A3R6FU86-F1
#
_entry.id   AF-A0A3R6FU86-F1
#
_cell.length_a   1.000
_cell.length_b   1.000
_cell.length_c   1.000
_cell.angle_alpha   90.00
_cell.angle_beta   90.00
_cell.angle_gamma   90.00
#
_symmetry.space_group_name_H-M   'P 1'
#
loop_
_entity.id
_entity.type
_entity.pdbx_description
1 polymer ?
#
loop_
_entity_poly.entity_id
_entity_poly.type
_entity_poly.pdbx_seq_one_letter_code
_entity_poly.pdbx_strand_id
1 'polypeptide(L)'
;MNEVFETIAEVFEELRSEAGEREYSVQTKESEKADKELKKVNREYEKLLTEVSAEHQQFLEDYMDIVDHAHFEEQQRAYYQGMIDVIQIFDGLGILKERSKVKELLTSMKR
;
A
#
# COMPACT_ATOMS: atom_id res chain seq x y z
N MET A 1 -1.43 -2.61 -16.29
CA MET A 1 -0.91 -1.72 -15.24
C MET A 1 -0.84 -0.32 -15.85
N ASN A 2 -1.19 0.76 -15.14
CA ASN A 2 -1.24 2.11 -15.71
C ASN A 2 0.19 2.68 -15.78
N GLU A 3 0.68 3.10 -16.94
CA GLU A 3 2.04 3.66 -17.11
C GLU A 3 2.33 4.81 -16.12
N VAL A 4 1.32 5.60 -15.79
CA VAL A 4 1.41 6.67 -14.79
C VAL A 4 1.71 6.11 -13.40
N PHE A 5 1.12 4.96 -13.04
CA PHE A 5 1.37 4.29 -11.76
C PHE A 5 2.80 3.76 -11.69
N GLU A 6 3.31 3.14 -12.76
CA GLU A 6 4.68 2.63 -12.81
C GLU A 6 5.71 3.76 -12.71
N THR A 7 5.53 4.85 -13.48
CA THR A 7 6.42 6.02 -13.43
C THR A 7 6.43 6.67 -12.05
N ILE A 8 5.28 6.77 -11.39
CA ILE A 8 5.17 7.36 -10.06
C ILE A 8 5.75 6.42 -9.00
N ALA A 9 5.57 5.11 -9.15
CA ALA A 9 6.15 4.10 -8.27
C ALA A 9 7.68 4.17 -8.31
N GLU A 10 8.28 4.24 -9.50
CA GLU A 10 9.73 4.38 -9.69
C GLU A 10 10.28 5.65 -9.02
N VAL A 11 9.68 6.81 -9.29
CA VAL A 11 10.11 8.10 -8.70
C VAL A 11 10.01 8.07 -7.17
N PHE A 12 8.95 7.48 -6.61
CA PHE A 12 8.81 7.39 -5.16
C PHE A 12 9.69 6.32 -4.52
N GLU A 13 10.03 5.25 -5.24
CA GLU A 13 11.00 4.26 -4.79
C GLU A 13 12.41 4.85 -4.69
N GLU A 14 12.80 5.68 -5.67
CA GLU A 14 14.04 6.47 -5.63
C GLU A 14 14.04 7.43 -4.42
N LEU A 15 12.99 8.24 -4.24
CA LEU A 15 12.89 9.17 -3.10
C LEU A 15 12.88 8.47 -1.73
N ARG A 16 12.39 7.22 -1.67
CA ARG A 16 12.39 6.40 -0.45
C ARG A 16 13.77 5.83 -0.13
N SER A 17 14.57 5.56 -1.15
CA SER A 17 15.93 5.04 -1.02
C SER A 17 16.94 6.13 -0.61
N GLU A 18 16.65 7.39 -0.94
CA GLU A 18 17.50 8.54 -0.57
C GLU A 18 17.27 9.03 0.87
N ALA A 19 16.14 8.68 1.50
CA ALA A 19 15.82 9.07 2.87
C ALA A 19 16.26 8.00 3.88
N GLY A 20 17.49 8.12 4.37
CA GLY A 20 17.97 7.38 5.55
C GLY A 20 17.06 7.64 6.77
N GLU A 21 16.53 6.56 7.33
CA GLU A 21 15.67 6.47 8.52
C GLU A 21 14.38 7.31 8.50
N ARG A 22 13.23 6.61 8.43
CA ARG A 22 11.89 7.19 8.48
C ARG A 22 11.66 7.82 9.86
N GLU A 23 11.67 9.15 9.96
CA GLU A 23 11.51 9.88 11.23
C GLU A 23 10.11 9.72 11.85
N TYR A 24 9.07 9.52 11.02
CA TYR A 24 7.68 9.39 11.46
C TYR A 24 6.95 8.24 10.75
N SER A 25 6.12 7.51 11.51
CA SER A 25 5.16 6.54 10.99
C SER A 25 3.77 6.84 11.52
N VAL A 26 2.75 6.72 10.67
CA VAL A 26 1.36 6.90 11.08
C VAL A 26 0.88 5.62 11.74
N GLN A 27 0.71 5.64 13.06
CA GLN A 27 0.03 4.58 13.80
C GLN A 27 -1.32 5.10 14.29
N THR A 28 -2.39 4.43 13.89
CA THR A 28 -3.75 4.73 14.36
C THR A 28 -4.16 3.71 15.41
N LYS A 29 -5.02 4.13 16.34
CA LYS A 29 -5.56 3.21 17.37
C LYS A 29 -6.33 2.06 16.73
N GLU A 30 -6.98 2.34 15.60
CA GLU A 30 -7.73 1.40 14.78
C GLU A 30 -6.80 0.35 14.18
N SER A 31 -5.67 0.75 13.60
CA SER A 31 -4.66 -0.16 13.05
C SER A 31 -4.05 -1.04 14.15
N GLU A 32 -3.70 -0.45 15.29
CA GLU A 32 -3.19 -1.22 16.43
C GLU A 32 -4.21 -2.24 16.96
N LYS A 33 -5.50 -1.89 16.96
CA LYS A 33 -6.57 -2.78 17.39
C LYS A 33 -6.75 -3.93 16.40
N ALA A 34 -6.79 -3.64 15.11
CA ALA A 34 -6.89 -4.66 14.05
C ALA A 34 -5.72 -5.65 14.12
N ASP A 35 -4.49 -5.17 14.28
CA ASP A 35 -3.31 -6.03 14.42
C ASP A 35 -3.39 -6.95 15.64
N LYS A 36 -3.91 -6.45 16.76
CA LYS A 36 -4.10 -7.26 17.98
C LYS A 36 -5.16 -8.34 17.79
N GLU A 37 -6.27 -8.00 17.13
CA GLU A 37 -7.33 -8.96 16.81
C GLU A 37 -6.83 -10.04 15.85
N LEU A 38 -6.12 -9.67 14.79
CA LEU A 38 -5.51 -10.60 13.83
C LEU A 38 -4.51 -11.55 14.53
N LYS A 39 -3.59 -11.01 15.34
CA LYS A 39 -2.61 -11.83 16.10
C LYS A 39 -3.27 -12.84 17.03
N LYS A 40 -4.44 -12.51 17.59
CA LYS A 40 -5.17 -13.44 18.46
C LYS A 40 -5.75 -14.61 17.66
N VAL A 41 -6.41 -14.30 16.54
CA VAL A 41 -7.07 -15.30 15.71
C VAL A 41 -6.06 -16.16 14.93
N ASN A 42 -4.92 -15.60 14.50
CA ASN A 42 -3.89 -16.36 13.78
C ASN A 42 -3.37 -17.57 14.57
N ARG A 43 -3.26 -17.49 15.90
CA ARG A 43 -2.84 -18.63 16.72
C ARG A 43 -3.83 -19.79 16.67
N GLU A 44 -5.12 -19.49 16.65
CA GLU A 44 -6.17 -20.51 16.52
C GLU A 44 -6.23 -21.05 15.09
N TYR A 45 -6.05 -20.17 14.09
CA TYR A 45 -5.94 -20.55 12.68
C TYR A 45 -4.78 -21.53 12.43
N GLU A 46 -3.57 -21.21 12.86
CA GLU A 46 -2.38 -22.07 12.69
C GLU A 46 -2.60 -23.45 13.32
N LYS A 47 -3.23 -23.50 14.50
CA LYS A 47 -3.54 -24.78 15.15
C LYS A 47 -4.53 -25.60 14.30
N LEU A 48 -5.63 -24.99 13.85
CA LEU A 48 -6.63 -25.67 13.02
C LEU A 48 -6.00 -26.17 11.71
N LEU A 49 -5.10 -25.40 11.11
CA LEU A 49 -4.42 -25.76 9.88
C LEU A 49 -3.65 -27.08 9.99
N THR A 50 -3.04 -27.36 11.15
CA THR A 50 -2.35 -28.65 11.42
C THR A 50 -3.28 -29.86 11.57
N GLU A 51 -4.58 -29.62 11.79
CA GLU A 51 -5.60 -30.66 11.95
C GLU A 51 -6.27 -31.02 10.61
N VAL A 52 -6.00 -30.25 9.55
CA VAL A 52 -6.54 -30.43 8.19
C VAL A 52 -5.70 -31.47 7.43
N SER A 53 -6.32 -32.18 6.48
CA SER A 53 -5.60 -33.09 5.58
C SER A 53 -4.55 -32.32 4.75
N ALA A 54 -3.41 -32.96 4.45
CA ALA A 54 -2.30 -32.34 3.72
C ALA A 54 -2.70 -31.68 2.37
N GLU A 55 -3.63 -32.27 1.62
CA GLU A 55 -4.11 -31.71 0.35
C GLU A 55 -4.83 -30.37 0.54
N HIS A 56 -5.78 -30.31 1.48
CA HIS A 56 -6.48 -29.08 1.82
C HIS A 56 -5.58 -28.06 2.54
N GLN A 57 -4.60 -28.53 3.32
CA GLN A 57 -3.63 -27.65 3.97
C GLN A 57 -2.82 -26.87 2.92
N GLN A 58 -2.26 -27.55 1.91
CA GLN A 58 -1.50 -26.89 0.85
C GLN A 58 -2.34 -25.85 0.12
N PHE A 59 -3.58 -26.18 -0.23
CA PHE A 59 -4.49 -25.23 -0.88
C PHE A 59 -4.74 -23.98 -0.01
N LEU A 60 -4.93 -24.15 1.30
CA LEU A 60 -5.17 -23.04 2.22
C LEU A 60 -3.93 -22.16 2.39
N GLU A 61 -2.73 -22.76 2.45
CA GLU A 61 -1.46 -22.01 2.48
C GLU A 61 -1.27 -21.20 1.20
N ASP A 62 -1.42 -21.81 0.02
CA ASP A 62 -1.33 -21.12 -1.27
C ASP A 62 -2.37 -19.99 -1.38
N TYR A 63 -3.59 -20.22 -0.90
CA TYR A 63 -4.65 -19.21 -0.88
C TYR A 63 -4.28 -18.02 0.02
N MET A 64 -3.73 -18.28 1.22
CA MET A 64 -3.30 -17.22 2.14
C MET A 64 -2.17 -16.39 1.54
N ASP A 65 -1.19 -17.02 0.90
CA ASP A 65 -0.09 -16.32 0.23
C ASP A 65 -0.63 -15.38 -0.88
N ILE A 66 -1.61 -15.84 -1.66
CA ILE A 66 -2.27 -15.01 -2.69
C ILE A 66 -3.04 -13.85 -2.06
N VAL A 67 -3.77 -14.09 -0.97
CA VAL A 67 -4.54 -13.06 -0.26
C VAL A 67 -3.60 -12.01 0.33
N ASP A 68 -2.51 -12.41 0.98
CA ASP A 68 -1.52 -11.51 1.55
C ASP A 68 -0.84 -10.67 0.46
N HIS A 69 -0.49 -11.29 -0.69
CA HIS A 69 0.05 -10.56 -1.83
C HIS A 69 -0.94 -9.54 -2.39
N ALA A 70 -2.22 -9.92 -2.57
CA ALA A 70 -3.25 -9.00 -3.05
C ALA A 70 -3.48 -7.83 -2.07
N HIS A 71 -3.45 -8.10 -0.76
CA HIS A 71 -3.54 -7.06 0.26
C HIS A 71 -2.33 -6.11 0.23
N PHE A 72 -1.13 -6.62 0.02
CA PHE A 72 0.07 -5.80 -0.13
C PHE A 72 -0.03 -4.87 -1.34
N GLU A 73 -0.44 -5.38 -2.50
CA GLU A 73 -0.64 -4.57 -3.71
C GLU A 73 -1.71 -3.49 -3.52
N GLU A 74 -2.79 -3.80 -2.80
CA GLU A 74 -3.82 -2.83 -2.43
C GLU A 74 -3.27 -1.73 -1.51
N GLN A 75 -2.47 -2.08 -0.50
CA GLN A 75 -1.81 -1.12 0.38
C GLN A 75 -0.88 -0.18 -0.38
N GLN A 76 -0.11 -0.72 -1.33
CA GLN A 76 0.75 0.08 -2.20
C GLN A 76 -0.09 1.02 -3.08
N ARG A 77 -1.18 0.53 -3.68
CA ARG A 77 -2.10 1.37 -4.45
C ARG A 77 -2.68 2.52 -3.61
N ALA A 78 -3.17 2.22 -2.41
CA ALA A 78 -3.73 3.22 -1.50
C ALA A 78 -2.67 4.25 -1.07
N TYR A 79 -1.43 3.81 -0.82
CA TYR A 79 -0.30 4.69 -0.50
C TYR A 79 -0.02 5.69 -1.63
N TYR A 80 0.13 5.19 -2.87
CA TYR A 80 0.36 6.05 -4.03
C TYR A 80 -0.82 6.99 -4.30
N GLN A 81 -2.06 6.50 -4.15
CA GLN A 81 -3.25 7.35 -4.28
C GLN A 81 -3.26 8.47 -3.22
N GLY A 82 -2.89 8.18 -1.98
CA GLY A 82 -2.77 9.21 -0.94
C GLY A 82 -1.75 10.30 -1.30
N MET A 83 -0.63 9.93 -1.94
CA MET A 83 0.35 10.90 -2.44
C MET A 83 -0.21 11.76 -3.58
N ILE A 84 -0.93 11.14 -4.51
CA ILE A 84 -1.63 11.86 -5.59
C ILE A 84 -2.63 12.86 -5.01
N ASP A 85 -3.43 12.44 -4.03
CA ASP A 85 -4.43 13.28 -3.40
C ASP A 85 -3.77 14.49 -2.72
N VAL A 86 -2.63 14.30 -2.04
CA VAL A 86 -1.85 15.40 -1.46
C VAL A 86 -1.38 16.41 -2.52
N ILE A 87 -0.86 15.94 -3.66
CA ILE A 87 -0.43 16.82 -4.76
C ILE A 87 -1.63 17.62 -5.29
N GLN A 88 -2.78 16.96 -5.50
CA GLN A 88 -4.00 17.62 -5.97
C GLN A 88 -4.53 18.64 -4.96
N ILE A 89 -4.46 18.36 -3.66
CA ILE A 89 -4.81 19.31 -2.59
C ILE A 89 -3.91 20.54 -2.66
N PHE A 90 -2.59 20.37 -2.80
CA PHE A 90 -1.65 21.50 -2.89
C PHE A 90 -1.85 22.34 -4.16
N ASP A 91 -2.18 21.71 -5.28
CA ASP A 91 -2.56 22.41 -6.52
C ASP A 91 -3.84 23.23 -6.32
N GLY A 92 -4.89 22.62 -5.75
CA GLY A 92 -6.16 23.28 -5.46
C GLY A 92 -6.05 24.46 -4.47
N LEU A 93 -5.09 24.40 -3.54
CA LEU A 93 -4.76 25.49 -2.62
C LEU A 93 -3.86 26.58 -3.25
N GLY A 94 -3.38 26.40 -4.48
CA GLY A 94 -2.47 27.32 -5.17
C GLY A 94 -1.06 27.35 -4.58
N ILE A 95 -0.67 26.33 -3.80
CA ILE A 95 0.65 26.23 -3.16
C ILE A 95 1.70 25.82 -4.18
N LEU A 96 1.34 24.95 -5.12
CA LEU A 96 2.26 24.49 -6.17
C LEU A 96 2.47 25.61 -7.19
N LYS A 97 3.74 25.97 -7.40
CA LYS A 97 4.11 26.86 -8.50
C LYS A 97 3.85 26.14 -9.82
N GLU A 98 3.11 26.78 -10.72
CA GLU A 98 2.96 26.28 -12.09
C GLU A 98 4.34 26.08 -12.73
N ARG A 99 4.69 24.82 -12.98
CA ARG A 99 5.80 24.40 -13.82
C ARG A 99 5.25 23.46 -14.87
N SER A 100 5.73 23.56 -16.12
CA SER A 100 5.24 22.75 -17.24
C SER A 100 5.18 21.25 -16.91
N LYS A 101 6.21 20.72 -16.27
CA LYS A 101 6.29 19.31 -15.83
C LYS A 101 5.22 18.91 -14.79
N VAL A 102 4.89 19.78 -13.84
CA VAL A 102 3.86 19.50 -12.83
C VAL A 102 2.47 19.50 -13.48
N LYS A 103 2.26 20.41 -14.44
CA LYS A 103 1.01 20.50 -15.21
C LYS A 103 0.80 19.30 -16.14
N GLU A 104 1.87 18.83 -16.78
CA GLU A 104 1.86 17.61 -17.61
C GLU A 104 1.52 16.36 -16.77
N LEU A 105 2.17 16.20 -15.60
CA LEU A 105 1.88 15.11 -14.66
C LEU A 105 0.41 15.15 -14.18
N LEU A 106 -0.07 16.32 -13.73
CA LEU A 106 -1.47 16.46 -13.29
C LEU A 106 -2.48 16.17 -14.42
N THR A 107 -2.12 16.46 -15.67
CA THR A 107 -2.98 16.22 -16.83
C THR A 107 -3.00 14.74 -17.20
N SER A 108 -1.86 14.03 -17.15
CA SER A 108 -1.80 12.58 -17.42
C SER A 108 -2.55 11.74 -16.38
N MET A 109 -2.77 12.30 -15.19
CA MET A 109 -3.51 11.66 -14.10
C MET A 109 -5.03 11.87 -14.14
N LYS A 110 -5.53 12.79 -14.96
CA LYS A 110 -6.98 12.98 -15.15
C LYS A 110 -7.52 11.83 -16.01
N ARG A 111 -8.46 11.06 -15.45
CA ARG A 111 -9.21 10.03 -16.18
C ARG A 111 -10.02 10.61 -17.33
#